data_AF-A0AA96U4N7-F1
#
_entry.id   AF-A0AA96U4N7-F1
#
_cell.length_a   1.000
_cell.length_b   1.000
_cell.length_c   1.000
_cell.angle_alpha   90.00
_cell.angle_beta   90.00
_cell.angle_gamma   90.00
#
_symmetry.space_group_name_H-M   'P 1'
#
loop_
_entity.id
_entity.type
_entity.pdbx_description
1 polymer ?
#
loop_
_entity_poly.entity_id
_entity_poly.type
_entity_poly.pdbx_seq_one_letter_code
_entity_poly.pdbx_strand_id
1 'polypeptide(L)'
;MIRISRLTDLHACPLPLHGITPLVSGAADVQVNGLPVARVGDRSGCGAVLVSGFPHILVNGRPMAHLGSLSSHGGAVLAGSGDTFGGSQNGTQRPPLVVDFARLGVMDEQGRLDDQRLQALLADPQLEQHARQAGALIDPDKAPTTPQSYACSFQAIDSETRRPLAHRPFIAMVGNEEITGLTDAAGLAHVQAPSPDSSISLHVMFRAPARLLDELARPDRRFKITAQAQEVREGQARVPVTVTVNDRAAAREALIGMIRESGRDFIERSAWQALAPKAPLEPDWDYSMIALHHAGRSYSCSASSEQVLNTQKTHHAKGFDDISYHYAVDCFGTIYEGRDLRFKGASVLGHNTGIIGIVLLNNLTFPEEGGDWVAFARSKLNALGIDTTQQIPSQQVDATINLIEALKSLFVITHFGGHREYPDQGTAGKICPGNVGMELVRAIRSITQLQQPAGT
;
A
#
# COMPACT_ATOMS: atom_id res chain seq x y z
N MET A 1 -20.94 47.05 -9.38
CA MET A 1 -22.17 46.48 -8.77
C MET A 1 -22.00 44.98 -8.67
N ILE A 2 -22.25 44.37 -7.50
CA ILE A 2 -22.05 42.92 -7.29
C ILE A 2 -23.41 42.26 -7.04
N ARG A 3 -23.66 41.10 -7.66
CA ARG A 3 -24.91 40.35 -7.50
C ARG A 3 -25.11 39.90 -6.05
N ILE A 4 -26.31 40.09 -5.52
CA ILE A 4 -26.66 39.65 -4.16
C ILE A 4 -26.80 38.13 -4.13
N SER A 5 -26.24 37.48 -3.12
CA SER A 5 -26.37 36.02 -2.93
C SER A 5 -27.59 35.69 -2.07
N ARG A 6 -28.22 34.57 -2.37
CA ARG A 6 -29.47 34.12 -1.77
C ARG A 6 -29.39 32.63 -1.45
N LEU A 7 -30.35 32.15 -0.65
CA LEU A 7 -30.58 30.73 -0.46
C LEU A 7 -30.60 30.02 -1.82
N THR A 8 -30.01 28.84 -1.90
CA THR A 8 -29.84 28.00 -3.11
C THR A 8 -28.78 28.46 -4.13
N ASP A 9 -28.25 29.68 -4.04
CA ASP A 9 -27.11 30.08 -4.87
C ASP A 9 -25.89 29.18 -4.57
N LEU A 10 -25.08 28.87 -5.58
CA LEU A 10 -24.03 27.86 -5.47
C LEU A 10 -22.78 28.38 -4.73
N HIS A 11 -22.13 27.50 -3.99
CA HIS A 11 -20.88 27.71 -3.27
C HIS A 11 -19.88 26.61 -3.64
N ALA A 12 -18.65 26.97 -4.00
CA ALA A 12 -17.56 26.03 -4.23
C ALA A 12 -16.65 25.97 -3.02
N CYS A 13 -16.47 24.77 -2.45
CA CYS A 13 -15.61 24.51 -1.31
C CYS A 13 -14.34 23.76 -1.77
N PRO A 14 -13.14 24.22 -1.40
CA PRO A 14 -11.87 23.61 -1.81
C PRO A 14 -11.51 22.36 -1.00
N LEU A 15 -12.20 22.11 0.13
CA LEU A 15 -11.95 20.92 0.94
C LEU A 15 -12.34 19.64 0.18
N PRO A 16 -11.56 18.54 0.30
CA PRO A 16 -11.86 17.26 -0.33
C PRO A 16 -13.30 16.81 -0.07
N LEU A 17 -13.95 16.26 -1.10
CA LEU A 17 -15.31 15.70 -1.06
C LEU A 17 -16.45 16.71 -0.79
N HIS A 18 -16.18 17.99 -0.52
CA HIS A 18 -17.23 19.00 -0.32
C HIS A 18 -17.79 19.53 -1.64
N GLY A 19 -16.92 19.81 -2.61
CA GLY A 19 -17.32 20.20 -3.97
C GLY A 19 -18.18 21.47 -4.03
N ILE A 20 -19.16 21.45 -4.94
CA ILE A 20 -20.13 22.54 -5.14
C ILE A 20 -21.42 22.20 -4.40
N THR A 21 -21.83 23.05 -3.47
CA THR A 21 -23.07 22.90 -2.70
C THR A 21 -23.89 24.18 -2.70
N PRO A 22 -25.22 24.14 -2.56
CA PRO A 22 -26.03 25.35 -2.44
C PRO A 22 -25.80 26.05 -1.10
N LEU A 23 -26.09 27.34 -1.02
CA LEU A 23 -26.36 28.02 0.25
C LEU A 23 -27.67 27.46 0.85
N VAL A 24 -27.62 27.07 2.12
CA VAL A 24 -28.71 26.38 2.83
C VAL A 24 -29.33 27.21 3.95
N SER A 25 -28.82 28.42 4.21
CA SER A 25 -29.47 29.40 5.08
C SER A 25 -29.43 30.82 4.50
N GLY A 26 -30.30 31.67 5.00
CA GLY A 26 -30.44 33.08 4.63
C GLY A 26 -31.46 33.80 5.53
N ALA A 27 -31.64 35.10 5.35
CA ALA A 27 -32.66 35.90 6.04
C ALA A 27 -34.07 35.63 5.48
N ALA A 28 -34.87 34.82 6.17
CA ALA A 28 -36.18 34.37 5.66
C ALA A 28 -37.19 35.51 5.40
N ASP A 29 -37.06 36.61 6.13
CA ASP A 29 -37.89 37.82 6.08
C ASP A 29 -37.44 38.84 5.03
N VAL A 30 -36.22 38.69 4.47
CA VAL A 30 -35.69 39.56 3.43
C VAL A 30 -35.41 38.74 2.18
N GLN A 31 -36.24 38.90 1.16
CA GLN A 31 -36.19 38.07 -0.04
C GLN A 31 -35.80 38.87 -1.28
N VAL A 32 -35.00 38.25 -2.14
CA VAL A 32 -34.66 38.72 -3.48
C VAL A 32 -35.03 37.61 -4.46
N ASN A 33 -35.81 37.94 -5.49
CA ASN A 33 -36.42 36.98 -6.41
C ASN A 33 -37.12 35.79 -5.69
N GLY A 34 -37.80 36.06 -4.57
CA GLY A 34 -38.51 35.05 -3.78
C GLY A 34 -37.61 34.12 -2.93
N LEU A 35 -36.30 34.38 -2.86
CA LEU A 35 -35.35 33.58 -2.09
C LEU A 35 -34.74 34.42 -0.93
N PRO A 36 -34.60 33.86 0.28
CA PRO A 36 -33.93 34.52 1.41
C PRO A 36 -32.53 35.04 1.05
N VAL A 37 -32.22 36.28 1.42
CA VAL A 37 -30.89 36.88 1.18
C VAL A 37 -29.83 36.26 2.10
N ALA A 38 -28.69 35.88 1.54
CA ALA A 38 -27.56 35.33 2.29
C ALA A 38 -26.70 36.45 2.91
N ARG A 39 -26.11 36.16 4.07
CA ARG A 39 -25.32 37.12 4.86
C ARG A 39 -24.10 36.45 5.46
N VAL A 40 -23.18 37.25 5.99
CA VAL A 40 -22.12 36.74 6.87
C VAL A 40 -22.77 35.93 8.01
N GLY A 41 -22.24 34.75 8.27
CA GLY A 41 -22.78 33.78 9.22
C GLY A 41 -23.75 32.75 8.64
N ASP A 42 -24.28 32.95 7.42
CA ASP A 42 -25.11 31.93 6.75
C ASP A 42 -24.25 30.76 6.21
N ARG A 43 -24.88 29.60 5.97
CA ARG A 43 -24.18 28.34 5.68
C ARG A 43 -24.36 27.85 4.26
N SER A 44 -23.35 27.15 3.76
CA SER A 44 -23.41 26.29 2.57
C SER A 44 -23.79 24.85 2.94
N GLY A 45 -24.17 24.05 1.95
CA GLY A 45 -24.55 22.64 2.13
C GLY A 45 -23.41 21.76 2.64
N CYS A 46 -22.14 22.13 2.39
CA CYS A 46 -20.98 21.44 2.99
C CYS A 46 -20.69 21.87 4.45
N GLY A 47 -21.51 22.76 5.03
CA GLY A 47 -21.37 23.26 6.39
C GLY A 47 -20.52 24.53 6.53
N ALA A 48 -19.84 24.99 5.47
CA ALA A 48 -19.03 26.21 5.51
C ALA A 48 -19.88 27.44 5.84
N VAL A 49 -19.35 28.33 6.68
CA VAL A 49 -20.00 29.58 7.10
C VAL A 49 -19.50 30.73 6.22
N LEU A 50 -20.36 31.60 5.73
CA LEU A 50 -19.96 32.79 4.97
C LEU A 50 -19.29 33.81 5.89
N VAL A 51 -18.11 34.28 5.50
CA VAL A 51 -17.26 35.15 6.34
C VAL A 51 -17.00 36.53 5.75
N SER A 52 -17.44 36.79 4.52
CA SER A 52 -17.28 38.10 3.89
C SER A 52 -18.56 38.62 3.24
N GLY A 53 -18.67 39.95 3.23
CA GLY A 53 -19.81 40.67 2.67
C GLY A 53 -19.65 42.17 2.77
N PHE A 54 -20.72 42.90 2.46
CA PHE A 54 -20.74 44.36 2.50
C PHE A 54 -20.97 44.88 3.93
N PRO A 55 -19.98 45.53 4.58
CA PRO A 55 -20.13 46.05 5.94
C PRO A 55 -21.20 47.13 6.07
N HIS A 56 -21.57 47.80 4.97
CA HIS A 56 -22.54 48.89 4.97
C HIS A 56 -23.90 48.52 4.37
N ILE A 57 -24.08 47.28 3.92
CA ILE A 57 -25.39 46.77 3.48
C ILE A 57 -25.78 45.66 4.44
N LEU A 58 -26.64 45.99 5.41
CA LEU A 58 -26.99 45.10 6.49
C LEU A 58 -28.37 44.47 6.25
N VAL A 59 -28.46 43.16 6.46
CA VAL A 59 -29.71 42.40 6.45
C VAL A 59 -29.86 41.74 7.82
N ASN A 60 -30.84 42.19 8.58
CA ASN A 60 -31.04 41.89 10.02
C ASN A 60 -29.73 42.02 10.83
N GLY A 61 -29.05 43.16 10.66
CA GLY A 61 -27.84 43.50 11.41
C GLY A 61 -26.56 42.80 10.95
N ARG A 62 -26.60 41.89 9.96
CA ARG A 62 -25.39 41.23 9.43
C ARG A 62 -25.04 41.71 8.02
N PRO A 63 -23.74 41.78 7.65
CA PRO A 63 -23.29 42.14 6.31
C PRO A 63 -23.88 41.23 5.26
N MET A 64 -24.43 41.82 4.21
CA MET A 64 -25.01 41.11 3.08
C MET A 64 -23.93 40.38 2.28
N ALA A 65 -24.16 39.10 1.99
CA ALA A 65 -23.29 38.30 1.13
C ALA A 65 -23.61 38.54 -0.35
N HIS A 66 -22.62 38.32 -1.19
CA HIS A 66 -22.69 38.58 -2.62
C HIS A 66 -21.92 37.51 -3.42
N LEU A 67 -22.04 37.56 -4.74
CA LEU A 67 -21.23 36.74 -5.63
C LEU A 67 -19.75 36.94 -5.30
N GLY A 68 -19.02 35.86 -5.02
CA GLY A 68 -17.63 35.89 -4.58
C GLY A 68 -17.41 35.98 -3.07
N SER A 69 -18.47 36.09 -2.25
CA SER A 69 -18.34 36.01 -0.78
C SER A 69 -17.62 34.72 -0.37
N LEU A 70 -16.53 34.88 0.37
CA LEU A 70 -15.72 33.84 0.99
C LEU A 70 -16.46 33.11 2.12
N SER A 71 -16.00 31.89 2.38
CA SER A 71 -16.48 31.03 3.47
C SER A 71 -15.33 30.57 4.39
N SER A 72 -15.67 30.05 5.57
CA SER A 72 -14.75 29.50 6.56
C SER A 72 -13.95 28.28 6.08
N HIS A 73 -14.40 27.60 5.02
CA HIS A 73 -13.64 26.51 4.37
C HIS A 73 -12.70 27.01 3.26
N GLY A 74 -12.54 28.33 3.10
CA GLY A 74 -11.71 28.94 2.05
C GLY A 74 -12.34 28.95 0.66
N GLY A 75 -13.59 28.51 0.54
CA GLY A 75 -14.38 28.55 -0.70
C GLY A 75 -15.10 29.88 -0.93
N ALA A 76 -15.78 30.02 -2.07
CA ALA A 76 -16.52 31.23 -2.44
C ALA A 76 -17.89 30.93 -3.03
N VAL A 77 -18.81 31.90 -2.94
CA VAL A 77 -20.12 31.86 -3.60
C VAL A 77 -19.96 32.10 -5.10
N LEU A 78 -20.54 31.23 -5.92
CA LEU A 78 -20.42 31.19 -7.39
C LEU A 78 -21.59 31.83 -8.14
N ALA A 79 -22.72 32.07 -7.47
CA ALA A 79 -23.92 32.61 -8.09
C ALA A 79 -24.56 33.70 -7.23
N GLY A 80 -25.41 34.50 -7.85
CA GLY A 80 -26.20 35.54 -7.19
C GLY A 80 -27.38 35.93 -8.08
N SER A 81 -28.23 36.81 -7.58
CA SER A 81 -29.37 37.37 -8.33
C SER A 81 -28.96 37.94 -9.69
N GLY A 82 -29.78 37.72 -10.71
CA GLY A 82 -29.56 38.22 -12.06
C GLY A 82 -29.88 39.71 -12.23
N ASP A 83 -30.70 40.28 -11.34
CA ASP A 83 -31.27 41.62 -11.48
C ASP A 83 -31.10 42.51 -10.24
N THR A 84 -30.62 41.96 -9.11
CA THR A 84 -30.47 42.69 -7.86
C THR A 84 -29.00 42.70 -7.41
N PHE A 85 -28.50 43.89 -7.08
CA PHE A 85 -27.07 44.13 -6.86
C PHE A 85 -26.81 44.97 -5.59
N GLY A 86 -25.68 44.74 -4.94
CA GLY A 86 -25.10 45.60 -3.90
C GLY A 86 -23.98 46.51 -4.42
N GLY A 87 -23.76 47.63 -3.73
CA GLY A 87 -22.76 48.66 -4.06
C GLY A 87 -23.35 49.91 -4.75
N SER A 88 -22.59 51.01 -4.80
CA SER A 88 -23.08 52.31 -5.30
C SER A 88 -23.30 52.36 -6.82
N GLN A 89 -24.35 53.07 -7.25
CA GLN A 89 -24.65 53.46 -8.64
C GLN A 89 -24.30 54.92 -8.98
N ASN A 90 -23.78 55.73 -8.06
CA ASN A 90 -23.66 57.18 -8.29
C ASN A 90 -22.22 57.68 -8.22
N GLY A 91 -21.57 57.80 -9.39
CA GLY A 91 -20.57 58.83 -9.72
C GLY A 91 -19.31 59.01 -8.85
N THR A 92 -19.17 58.30 -7.74
CA THR A 92 -17.97 58.28 -6.91
C THR A 92 -17.14 57.07 -7.30
N GLN A 93 -15.92 57.34 -7.74
CA GLN A 93 -14.92 56.40 -8.24
C GLN A 93 -14.38 55.41 -7.17
N ARG A 94 -15.12 55.14 -6.10
CA ARG A 94 -14.68 54.19 -5.05
C ARG A 94 -15.31 52.82 -5.28
N PRO A 95 -14.50 51.75 -5.40
CA PRO A 95 -15.02 50.39 -5.47
C PRO A 95 -15.82 50.06 -4.20
N PRO A 96 -16.84 49.20 -4.28
CA PRO A 96 -17.65 48.88 -3.12
C PRO A 96 -16.80 48.14 -2.08
N LEU A 97 -16.84 48.61 -0.83
CA LEU A 97 -16.09 48.04 0.27
C LEU A 97 -16.61 46.64 0.60
N VAL A 98 -15.75 45.63 0.55
CA VAL A 98 -16.03 44.25 0.96
C VAL A 98 -14.98 43.84 1.99
N VAL A 99 -15.42 43.19 3.07
CA VAL A 99 -14.55 42.81 4.20
C VAL A 99 -14.65 41.31 4.46
N ASP A 100 -13.50 40.65 4.62
CA ASP A 100 -13.34 39.33 5.22
C ASP A 100 -13.33 39.47 6.74
N PHE A 101 -14.47 39.26 7.37
CA PHE A 101 -14.61 39.40 8.81
C PHE A 101 -13.88 38.28 9.57
N ALA A 102 -13.62 37.12 8.96
CA ALA A 102 -12.85 36.06 9.61
C ALA A 102 -11.41 36.51 9.91
N ARG A 103 -10.80 37.32 9.02
CA ARG A 103 -9.50 37.95 9.28
C ARG A 103 -9.51 38.99 10.40
N LEU A 104 -10.70 39.47 10.78
CA LEU A 104 -10.90 40.34 11.94
C LEU A 104 -11.28 39.56 13.22
N GLY A 105 -11.28 38.23 13.12
CA GLY A 105 -11.46 37.30 14.23
C GLY A 105 -12.92 37.11 14.67
N VAL A 106 -13.90 37.31 13.79
CA VAL A 106 -15.33 37.07 14.13
C VAL A 106 -15.69 35.58 14.21
N MET A 107 -14.77 34.67 13.94
CA MET A 107 -15.02 33.23 14.04
C MET A 107 -14.52 32.71 15.38
N ASP A 108 -15.37 31.99 16.10
CA ASP A 108 -14.98 31.30 17.34
C ASP A 108 -14.10 30.06 17.05
N GLU A 109 -13.54 29.46 18.09
CA GLU A 109 -12.69 28.26 17.99
C GLU A 109 -13.43 27.04 17.41
N GLN A 110 -14.76 27.06 17.42
CA GLN A 110 -15.63 26.02 16.86
C GLN A 110 -16.07 26.34 15.42
N GLY A 111 -15.55 27.41 14.80
CA GLY A 111 -15.88 27.80 13.43
C GLY A 111 -17.28 28.38 13.27
N ARG A 112 -17.88 28.94 14.33
CA ARG A 112 -19.16 29.66 14.29
C ARG A 112 -18.91 31.16 14.32
N LEU A 113 -19.90 31.92 13.83
CA LEU A 113 -19.85 33.38 13.87
C LEU A 113 -20.10 33.89 15.30
N ASP A 114 -19.20 34.72 15.80
CA ASP A 114 -19.38 35.55 16.99
C ASP A 114 -20.14 36.84 16.61
N ASP A 115 -21.44 36.84 16.86
CA ASP A 115 -22.31 37.97 16.58
C ASP A 115 -21.93 39.24 17.37
N GLN A 116 -21.48 39.10 18.62
CA GLN A 116 -21.14 40.26 19.45
C GLN A 116 -19.91 40.96 18.88
N ARG A 117 -18.90 40.20 18.48
CA ARG A 117 -17.70 40.73 17.84
C ARG A 117 -17.99 41.29 16.46
N LEU A 118 -18.85 40.65 15.68
CA LEU A 118 -19.30 41.19 14.40
C LEU A 118 -19.99 42.55 14.59
N GLN A 119 -20.91 42.69 15.54
CA GLN A 119 -21.56 43.97 15.81
C GLN A 119 -20.57 45.05 16.27
N ALA A 120 -19.60 44.70 17.10
CA ALA A 120 -18.55 45.62 17.53
C ALA A 120 -17.73 46.15 16.34
N LEU A 121 -17.39 45.28 15.38
CA LEU A 121 -16.69 45.68 14.15
C LEU A 121 -17.55 46.58 13.26
N LEU A 122 -18.85 46.31 13.14
CA LEU A 122 -19.75 47.13 12.33
C LEU A 122 -20.03 48.50 12.94
N ALA A 123 -19.92 48.62 14.27
CA ALA A 123 -20.01 49.89 14.98
C ALA A 123 -18.70 50.70 14.96
N ASP A 124 -17.59 50.11 14.52
CA ASP A 124 -16.28 50.75 14.49
C ASP A 124 -16.16 51.73 13.31
N PRO A 125 -16.03 53.05 13.55
CA PRO A 125 -15.86 54.03 12.48
C PRO A 125 -14.55 53.87 11.71
N GLN A 126 -13.57 53.12 12.24
CA GLN A 126 -12.29 52.82 11.61
C GLN A 126 -12.22 51.43 10.98
N LEU A 127 -13.35 50.73 10.82
CA LEU A 127 -13.41 49.38 10.26
C LEU A 127 -12.62 49.22 8.96
N GLU A 128 -12.74 50.15 8.00
CA GLU A 128 -12.00 50.06 6.73
C GLU A 128 -10.48 50.11 6.96
N GLN A 129 -10.01 50.96 7.86
CA GLN A 129 -8.59 51.08 8.18
C GLN A 129 -8.07 49.80 8.85
N HIS A 130 -8.81 49.28 9.84
CA HIS A 130 -8.46 48.02 10.51
C HIS A 130 -8.50 46.84 9.53
N ALA A 131 -9.50 46.77 8.65
CA ALA A 131 -9.59 45.77 7.61
C ALA A 131 -8.41 45.87 6.64
N ARG A 132 -7.97 47.08 6.28
CA ARG A 132 -6.79 47.27 5.43
C ARG A 132 -5.51 46.76 6.11
N GLN A 133 -5.31 47.11 7.38
CA GLN A 133 -4.15 46.68 8.16
C GLN A 133 -4.11 45.17 8.36
N ALA A 134 -5.27 44.53 8.54
CA ALA A 134 -5.40 43.08 8.68
C ALA A 134 -5.39 42.32 7.34
N GLY A 135 -5.26 43.01 6.20
CA GLY A 135 -5.38 42.39 4.88
C GLY A 135 -6.76 41.76 4.63
N ALA A 136 -7.80 42.28 5.27
CA ALA A 136 -9.18 41.80 5.22
C ALA A 136 -10.03 42.49 4.13
N LEU A 137 -9.49 43.48 3.42
CA LEU A 137 -10.19 44.09 2.28
C LEU A 137 -10.19 43.15 1.08
N ILE A 138 -11.37 42.91 0.52
CA ILE A 138 -11.56 42.12 -0.71
C ILE A 138 -11.79 43.08 -1.87
N ASP A 139 -11.02 42.89 -2.95
CA ASP A 139 -11.28 43.57 -4.22
C ASP A 139 -12.40 42.83 -4.97
N PRO A 140 -13.59 43.42 -5.10
CA PRO A 140 -14.74 42.76 -5.73
C PRO A 140 -14.61 42.58 -7.24
N ASP A 141 -13.72 43.33 -7.90
CA ASP A 141 -13.49 43.25 -9.35
C ASP A 141 -12.40 42.21 -9.68
N LYS A 142 -11.65 41.75 -8.67
CA LYS A 142 -10.73 40.63 -8.79
C LYS A 142 -11.51 39.34 -8.56
N ALA A 143 -11.67 38.53 -9.61
CA ALA A 143 -12.26 37.21 -9.50
C ALA A 143 -11.62 36.46 -8.32
N PRO A 144 -12.41 35.79 -7.45
CA PRO A 144 -11.87 35.10 -6.29
C PRO A 144 -10.80 34.12 -6.79
N THR A 145 -9.55 34.38 -6.41
CA THR A 145 -8.47 33.42 -6.62
C THR A 145 -8.84 32.21 -5.79
N THR A 146 -9.23 31.12 -6.47
CA THR A 146 -9.28 29.79 -5.88
C THR A 146 -8.00 29.64 -5.06
N PRO A 147 -8.06 29.27 -3.76
CA PRO A 147 -6.84 29.03 -3.01
C PRO A 147 -5.96 28.11 -3.86
N GLN A 148 -4.74 28.55 -4.17
CA GLN A 148 -3.79 27.71 -4.90
C GLN A 148 -3.65 26.43 -4.08
N SER A 149 -4.27 25.36 -4.55
CA SER A 149 -4.07 24.06 -3.94
C SER A 149 -2.76 23.53 -4.48
N TYR A 150 -1.90 23.03 -3.60
CA TYR A 150 -0.69 22.35 -4.01
C TYR A 150 -0.94 20.86 -3.87
N ALA A 151 -0.49 20.08 -4.84
CA ALA A 151 -0.66 18.64 -4.80
C ALA A 151 0.43 17.94 -5.61
N CYS A 152 0.72 16.70 -5.27
CA CYS A 152 1.42 15.78 -6.15
C CYS A 152 0.49 14.61 -6.50
N SER A 153 0.58 14.14 -7.73
CA SER A 153 -0.07 12.90 -8.16
C SER A 153 1.01 11.88 -8.45
N PHE A 154 0.85 10.67 -7.92
CA PHE A 154 1.77 9.57 -8.15
C PHE A 154 1.03 8.47 -8.88
N GLN A 155 1.58 8.00 -10.00
CA GLN A 155 1.01 6.87 -10.74
C GLN A 155 1.69 5.59 -10.31
N ALA A 156 1.00 4.79 -9.51
CA ALA A 156 1.45 3.47 -9.09
C ALA A 156 1.20 2.45 -10.21
N ILE A 157 2.27 1.84 -10.71
CA ILE A 157 2.21 0.79 -11.73
C ILE A 157 2.94 -0.46 -11.27
N ASP A 158 2.42 -1.60 -11.65
CA ASP A 158 3.10 -2.88 -11.47
C ASP A 158 4.32 -2.95 -12.41
N SER A 159 5.50 -3.27 -11.86
CA SER A 159 6.74 -3.28 -12.62
C SER A 159 6.82 -4.42 -13.65
N GLU A 160 6.11 -5.52 -13.44
CA GLU A 160 6.13 -6.70 -14.30
C GLU A 160 5.09 -6.59 -15.43
N THR A 161 3.85 -6.23 -15.08
CA THR A 161 2.72 -6.17 -16.02
C THR A 161 2.53 -4.78 -16.64
N ARG A 162 3.18 -3.75 -16.10
CA ARG A 162 3.02 -2.33 -16.47
C ARG A 162 1.60 -1.80 -16.28
N ARG A 163 0.71 -2.53 -15.60
CA ARG A 163 -0.67 -2.13 -15.36
C ARG A 163 -0.76 -1.19 -14.16
N PRO A 164 -1.72 -0.24 -14.15
CA PRO A 164 -1.98 0.57 -12.96
C PRO A 164 -2.43 -0.29 -11.77
N LEU A 165 -1.98 0.10 -10.58
CA LEU A 165 -2.38 -0.55 -9.34
C LEU A 165 -3.58 0.17 -8.75
N ALA A 166 -4.78 -0.24 -9.14
CA ALA A 166 -6.02 0.35 -8.64
C ALA A 166 -6.30 0.01 -7.16
N HIS A 167 -6.86 0.96 -6.42
CA HIS A 167 -7.28 0.78 -5.02
C HIS A 167 -6.20 0.22 -4.09
N ARG A 168 -4.95 0.56 -4.40
CA ARG A 168 -3.77 0.11 -3.67
C ARG A 168 -3.54 1.04 -2.48
N PRO A 169 -3.43 0.52 -1.25
CA PRO A 169 -3.07 1.33 -0.11
C PRO A 169 -1.70 1.98 -0.27
N PHE A 170 -1.58 3.20 0.22
CA PHE A 170 -0.32 3.94 0.28
C PHE A 170 -0.21 4.73 1.58
N ILE A 171 1.04 5.06 1.92
CA ILE A 171 1.41 5.99 2.99
C ILE A 171 2.17 7.15 2.32
N ALA A 172 1.69 8.37 2.53
CA ALA A 172 2.35 9.60 2.12
C ALA A 172 2.87 10.34 3.35
N MET A 173 4.07 10.91 3.26
CA MET A 173 4.56 11.90 4.22
C MET A 173 4.53 13.27 3.54
N VAL A 174 3.88 14.24 4.18
CA VAL A 174 3.87 15.65 3.76
C VAL A 174 4.52 16.45 4.89
N GLY A 175 5.79 16.82 4.72
CA GLY A 175 6.58 17.30 5.85
C GLY A 175 6.69 16.23 6.94
N ASN A 176 6.15 16.50 8.13
CA ASN A 176 6.13 15.57 9.27
C ASN A 176 4.81 14.82 9.44
N GLU A 177 3.79 15.14 8.64
CA GLU A 177 2.48 14.50 8.75
C GLU A 177 2.43 13.25 7.89
N GLU A 178 1.88 12.18 8.46
CA GLU A 178 1.62 10.93 7.77
C GLU A 178 0.16 10.88 7.32
N ILE A 179 -0.04 10.60 6.04
CA ILE A 179 -1.35 10.48 5.41
C ILE A 179 -1.44 9.08 4.81
N THR A 180 -2.57 8.40 5.03
CA THR A 180 -2.85 7.12 4.39
C THR A 180 -3.98 7.28 3.36
N GLY A 181 -3.97 6.46 2.33
CA GLY A 181 -4.98 6.52 1.29
C GLY A 181 -4.96 5.31 0.37
N LEU A 182 -5.85 5.33 -0.62
CA LEU A 182 -5.92 4.35 -1.71
C LEU A 182 -5.69 5.06 -3.03
N THR A 183 -4.97 4.41 -3.96
CA THR A 183 -4.98 4.85 -5.35
C THR A 183 -6.38 4.74 -5.97
N ASP A 184 -6.66 5.55 -6.97
CA ASP A 184 -7.91 5.46 -7.73
C ASP A 184 -7.91 4.28 -8.73
N ALA A 185 -8.93 4.18 -9.60
CA ALA A 185 -9.04 3.14 -10.62
C ALA A 185 -7.92 3.20 -11.69
N ALA A 186 -7.28 4.35 -11.87
CA ALA A 186 -6.16 4.57 -12.78
C ALA A 186 -4.79 4.42 -12.08
N GLY A 187 -4.77 3.97 -10.82
CA GLY A 187 -3.56 3.80 -10.03
C GLY A 187 -2.95 5.12 -9.55
N LEU A 188 -3.71 6.21 -9.53
CA LEU A 188 -3.23 7.52 -9.09
C LEU A 188 -3.46 7.71 -7.59
N ALA A 189 -2.40 8.06 -6.86
CA ALA A 189 -2.47 8.60 -5.52
C ALA A 189 -2.39 10.13 -5.61
N HIS A 190 -3.44 10.83 -5.17
CA HIS A 190 -3.48 12.28 -5.10
C HIS A 190 -3.20 12.74 -3.67
N VAL A 191 -2.07 13.41 -3.47
CA VAL A 191 -1.64 13.90 -2.16
C VAL A 191 -1.64 15.42 -2.18
N GLN A 192 -2.42 16.03 -1.31
CA GLN A 192 -2.46 17.48 -1.13
C GLN A 192 -1.26 17.95 -0.30
N ALA A 193 -0.83 19.18 -0.56
CA ALA A 193 0.25 19.85 0.14
C ALA A 193 -0.17 21.27 0.56
N PRO A 194 0.34 21.76 1.69
CA PRO A 194 0.04 23.11 2.17
C PRO A 194 0.77 24.21 1.37
N SER A 195 1.86 23.89 0.67
CA SER A 195 2.69 24.87 -0.04
C SER A 195 3.41 24.25 -1.26
N PRO A 196 3.94 25.04 -2.20
CA PRO A 196 4.68 24.51 -3.35
C PRO A 196 6.04 23.91 -2.95
N ASP A 197 6.61 24.36 -1.84
CA ASP A 197 7.89 23.86 -1.30
C ASP A 197 7.72 22.58 -0.48
N SER A 198 6.49 22.06 -0.37
CA SER A 198 6.20 20.84 0.36
C SER A 198 6.80 19.63 -0.37
N SER A 199 7.75 18.98 0.29
CA SER A 199 8.26 17.67 -0.14
C SER A 199 7.29 16.58 0.28
N ILE A 200 6.85 15.77 -0.69
CA ILE A 200 5.95 14.64 -0.48
C ILE A 200 6.71 13.36 -0.74
N SER A 201 6.80 12.46 0.23
CA SER A 201 7.30 11.09 0.00
C SER A 201 6.16 10.09 0.01
N LEU A 202 6.13 9.18 -0.96
CA LEU A 202 5.10 8.14 -1.06
C LEU A 202 5.72 6.74 -0.91
N HIS A 203 5.04 5.91 -0.14
CA HIS A 203 5.21 4.47 -0.08
C HIS A 203 3.91 3.79 -0.54
N VAL A 204 3.95 3.07 -1.66
CA VAL A 204 2.83 2.24 -2.09
C VAL A 204 2.98 0.86 -1.46
N MET A 205 1.94 0.38 -0.78
CA MET A 205 2.00 -0.88 -0.02
C MET A 205 2.24 -2.07 -0.95
N PHE A 206 3.14 -2.95 -0.55
CA PHE A 206 3.38 -4.22 -1.23
C PHE A 206 2.38 -5.29 -0.80
N ARG A 207 2.11 -6.24 -1.68
CA ARG A 207 1.19 -7.35 -1.45
C ARG A 207 1.83 -8.69 -1.77
N ALA A 208 1.65 -9.66 -0.88
CA ALA A 208 1.79 -11.08 -1.17
C ALA A 208 0.39 -11.71 -1.36
N PRO A 209 0.26 -12.90 -1.98
CA PRO A 209 -1.04 -13.52 -2.23
C PRO A 209 -1.96 -13.61 -1.00
N ALA A 210 -1.40 -13.86 0.20
CA ALA A 210 -2.17 -13.97 1.43
C ALA A 210 -2.49 -12.63 2.12
N ARG A 211 -1.69 -11.57 1.93
CA ARG A 211 -1.79 -10.32 2.73
C ARG A 211 -0.99 -9.13 2.17
N LEU A 212 -1.22 -7.96 2.76
CA LEU A 212 -0.31 -6.81 2.63
C LEU A 212 0.97 -7.03 3.46
N LEU A 213 2.07 -6.44 3.01
CA LEU A 213 3.39 -6.55 3.64
C LEU A 213 3.67 -5.34 4.54
N ASP A 214 2.94 -5.22 5.64
CA ASP A 214 3.01 -4.08 6.57
C ASP A 214 4.39 -3.94 7.24
N GLU A 215 5.14 -5.04 7.37
CA GLU A 215 6.52 -5.03 7.85
C GLU A 215 7.45 -4.20 6.95
N LEU A 216 7.14 -4.08 5.66
CA LEU A 216 7.86 -3.24 4.71
C LEU A 216 7.37 -1.79 4.70
N ALA A 217 6.29 -1.47 5.41
CA ALA A 217 5.76 -0.13 5.56
C ALA A 217 6.31 0.61 6.79
N ARG A 218 7.09 -0.08 7.65
CA ARG A 218 7.71 0.51 8.85
C ARG A 218 8.63 1.68 8.48
N PRO A 219 8.74 2.73 9.32
CA PRO A 219 9.46 3.96 8.97
C PRO A 219 10.91 3.77 8.51
N ASP A 220 11.61 2.76 9.03
CA ASP A 220 12.99 2.36 8.76
C ASP A 220 13.15 1.47 7.52
N ARG A 221 12.06 0.85 7.05
CA ARG A 221 12.07 -0.11 5.92
C ARG A 221 11.28 0.35 4.70
N ARG A 222 10.39 1.35 4.85
CA ARG A 222 9.53 1.83 3.76
C ARG A 222 10.33 2.42 2.61
N PHE A 223 10.06 1.92 1.41
CA PHE A 223 10.55 2.50 0.17
C PHE A 223 9.87 3.86 -0.06
N LYS A 224 10.66 4.90 -0.32
CA LYS A 224 10.17 6.28 -0.46
C LYS A 224 10.50 6.81 -1.84
N ILE A 225 9.47 7.25 -2.57
CA ILE A 225 9.65 8.13 -3.73
C ILE A 225 9.24 9.53 -3.33
N THR A 226 10.15 10.48 -3.50
CA THR A 226 9.94 11.87 -3.12
C THR A 226 9.68 12.73 -4.35
N ALA A 227 8.68 13.60 -4.26
CA ALA A 227 8.34 14.58 -5.28
C ALA A 227 7.98 15.92 -4.62
N GLN A 228 8.22 17.02 -5.34
CA GLN A 228 7.79 18.35 -4.93
C GLN A 228 6.31 18.55 -5.28
N ALA A 229 5.60 19.28 -4.42
CA ALA A 229 4.23 19.67 -4.70
C ALA A 229 4.16 20.57 -5.94
N GLN A 230 3.10 20.40 -6.73
CA GLN A 230 2.84 21.22 -7.92
C GLN A 230 1.63 22.11 -7.64
N GLU A 231 1.66 23.33 -8.17
CA GLU A 231 0.49 24.22 -8.19
C GLU A 231 -0.64 23.56 -8.99
N VAL A 232 -1.81 23.46 -8.40
CA VAL A 232 -3.01 22.94 -9.06
C VAL A 232 -3.76 24.09 -9.72
N ARG A 233 -3.76 24.10 -11.05
CA ARG A 233 -4.60 24.99 -11.85
C ARG A 233 -5.80 24.22 -12.40
N GLU A 234 -6.96 24.85 -12.38
CA GLU A 234 -8.20 24.26 -12.89
C GLU A 234 -8.05 23.95 -14.40
N GLY A 235 -8.34 22.71 -14.80
CA GLY A 235 -8.21 22.24 -16.19
C GLY A 235 -6.80 21.87 -16.65
N GLN A 236 -5.75 22.07 -15.84
CA GLN A 236 -4.40 21.64 -16.18
C GLN A 236 -4.19 20.14 -15.85
N ALA A 237 -3.87 19.34 -16.88
CA ALA A 237 -3.47 17.95 -16.68
C ALA A 237 -2.18 17.89 -15.86
N ARG A 238 -2.23 17.22 -14.70
CA ARG A 238 -1.06 16.99 -13.85
C ARG A 238 -0.23 15.86 -14.44
N VAL A 239 1.08 16.04 -14.50
CA VAL A 239 2.00 14.96 -14.89
C VAL A 239 2.32 14.17 -13.63
N PRO A 240 1.84 12.93 -13.49
CA PRO A 240 2.08 12.16 -12.28
C PRO A 240 3.51 11.63 -12.23
N VAL A 241 4.07 11.55 -11.03
CA VAL A 241 5.36 10.88 -10.79
C VAL A 241 5.11 9.38 -10.80
N THR A 242 5.79 8.65 -11.69
CA THR A 242 5.63 7.20 -11.77
C THR A 242 6.28 6.51 -10.58
N VAL A 243 5.52 5.61 -9.95
CA VAL A 243 5.95 4.74 -8.87
C VAL A 243 5.81 3.30 -9.34
N THR A 244 6.94 2.61 -9.52
CA THR A 244 6.93 1.19 -9.91
C THR A 244 6.93 0.31 -8.66
N VAL A 245 6.01 -0.64 -8.59
CA VAL A 245 5.87 -1.59 -7.48
C VAL A 245 6.16 -3.00 -7.99
N ASN A 246 6.98 -3.74 -7.26
CA ASN A 246 7.25 -5.15 -7.53
C ASN A 246 6.81 -5.99 -6.33
N ASP A 247 5.55 -6.43 -6.35
CA ASP A 247 4.95 -7.21 -5.26
C ASP A 247 5.70 -8.52 -5.03
N ARG A 248 6.14 -9.19 -6.10
CA ARG A 248 6.84 -10.48 -6.00
C ARG A 248 8.23 -10.37 -5.39
N ALA A 249 8.99 -9.36 -5.80
CA ALA A 249 10.30 -9.07 -5.20
C ALA A 249 10.14 -8.65 -3.73
N ALA A 250 9.14 -7.83 -3.40
CA ALA A 250 8.85 -7.45 -2.02
C ALA A 250 8.46 -8.65 -1.15
N ALA A 251 7.66 -9.60 -1.67
CA ALA A 251 7.32 -10.82 -0.97
C ALA A 251 8.56 -11.71 -0.71
N ARG A 252 9.49 -11.79 -1.67
CA ARG A 252 10.79 -12.44 -1.47
C ARG A 252 11.58 -11.78 -0.33
N GLU A 253 11.70 -10.46 -0.32
CA GLU A 253 12.41 -9.73 0.74
C GLU A 253 11.74 -9.88 2.11
N ALA A 254 10.40 -9.89 2.15
CA ALA A 254 9.64 -10.16 3.37
C ALA A 254 9.93 -11.57 3.91
N LEU A 255 9.98 -12.59 3.04
CA LEU A 255 10.35 -13.95 3.43
C LEU A 255 11.74 -13.98 4.07
N ILE A 256 12.75 -13.40 3.41
CA ILE A 256 14.12 -13.36 3.91
C ILE A 256 14.18 -12.67 5.28
N GLY A 257 13.45 -11.56 5.43
CA GLY A 257 13.29 -10.84 6.69
C GLY A 257 12.74 -11.73 7.81
N MET A 258 11.60 -12.40 7.57
CA MET A 258 10.98 -13.29 8.56
C MET A 258 11.89 -14.45 8.98
N ILE A 259 12.65 -15.02 8.04
CA ILE A 259 13.59 -16.10 8.35
C ILE A 259 14.73 -15.60 9.24
N ARG A 260 15.34 -14.46 8.89
CA ARG A 260 16.40 -13.84 9.71
C ARG A 260 15.88 -13.42 11.10
N GLU A 261 14.68 -12.86 11.16
CA GLU A 261 14.00 -12.49 12.41
C GLU A 261 13.70 -13.72 13.29
N SER A 262 13.53 -14.90 12.70
CA SER A 262 13.40 -16.19 13.41
C SER A 262 14.73 -16.77 13.93
N GLY A 263 15.84 -16.03 13.77
CA GLY A 263 17.19 -16.45 14.19
C GLY A 263 17.82 -17.50 13.29
N ARG A 264 17.41 -17.58 12.02
CA ARG A 264 17.93 -18.53 11.03
C ARG A 264 18.72 -17.81 9.95
N ASP A 265 19.77 -18.47 9.47
CA ASP A 265 20.54 -17.98 8.34
C ASP A 265 19.80 -18.24 7.02
N PHE A 266 19.82 -17.23 6.13
CA PHE A 266 19.27 -17.32 4.79
C PHE A 266 20.33 -16.91 3.77
N ILE A 267 20.71 -17.85 2.91
CA ILE A 267 21.75 -17.69 1.89
C ILE A 267 21.08 -17.59 0.52
N GLU A 268 21.13 -16.38 -0.04
CA GLU A 268 20.58 -16.07 -1.37
C GLU A 268 21.42 -16.70 -2.49
N ARG A 269 20.81 -16.84 -3.68
CA ARG A 269 21.45 -17.43 -4.87
C ARG A 269 22.84 -16.90 -5.17
N SER A 270 23.03 -15.58 -5.10
CA SER A 270 24.32 -14.94 -5.36
C SER A 270 25.40 -15.36 -4.35
N ALA A 271 25.03 -15.53 -3.08
CA ALA A 271 25.96 -15.83 -2.00
C ALA A 271 26.50 -17.26 -2.06
N TRP A 272 25.70 -18.23 -2.53
CA TRP A 272 26.18 -19.60 -2.78
C TRP A 272 26.68 -19.83 -4.22
N GLN A 273 26.81 -18.77 -5.02
CA GLN A 273 27.32 -18.80 -6.39
C GLN A 273 26.46 -19.65 -7.33
N ALA A 274 25.14 -19.49 -7.25
CA ALA A 274 24.19 -20.14 -8.13
C ALA A 274 24.51 -19.89 -9.61
N LEU A 275 24.49 -20.96 -10.39
CA LEU A 275 24.53 -20.86 -11.85
C LEU A 275 23.23 -20.22 -12.35
N ALA A 276 23.32 -19.52 -13.49
CA ALA A 276 22.14 -19.06 -14.19
C ALA A 276 21.34 -20.27 -14.72
N PRO A 277 20.00 -20.15 -14.84
CA PRO A 277 19.20 -21.15 -15.52
C PRO A 277 19.66 -21.39 -16.97
N LYS A 278 19.57 -22.63 -17.46
CA LYS A 278 19.92 -23.00 -18.85
C LYS A 278 18.93 -22.47 -19.88
N ALA A 279 17.69 -22.23 -19.46
CA ALA A 279 16.61 -21.68 -20.28
C ALA A 279 15.72 -20.74 -19.43
N PRO A 280 14.93 -19.85 -20.06
CA PRO A 280 13.93 -19.07 -19.36
C PRO A 280 12.96 -19.97 -18.58
N LEU A 281 12.77 -19.68 -17.30
CA LEU A 281 11.90 -20.46 -16.43
C LEU A 281 10.43 -20.05 -16.60
N GLU A 282 9.52 -21.01 -16.48
CA GLU A 282 8.08 -20.75 -16.51
C GLU A 282 7.64 -20.02 -15.23
N PRO A 283 6.87 -18.93 -15.31
CA PRO A 283 6.41 -18.20 -14.13
C PRO A 283 5.38 -19.01 -13.31
N ASP A 284 5.42 -18.85 -12.00
CA ASP A 284 4.42 -19.37 -11.07
C ASP A 284 4.38 -18.50 -9.82
N TRP A 285 3.23 -18.38 -9.17
CA TRP A 285 3.06 -17.46 -8.03
C TRP A 285 1.90 -17.82 -7.10
N ASP A 286 0.90 -18.54 -7.59
CA ASP A 286 -0.29 -18.89 -6.81
C ASP A 286 -0.08 -20.23 -6.08
N TYR A 287 0.97 -20.28 -5.26
CA TYR A 287 1.31 -21.47 -4.49
C TYR A 287 0.25 -21.76 -3.44
N SER A 288 -0.17 -23.03 -3.40
CA SER A 288 -1.13 -23.54 -2.42
C SER A 288 -0.63 -24.80 -1.69
N MET A 289 0.52 -25.33 -2.11
CA MET A 289 1.06 -26.58 -1.61
C MET A 289 2.59 -26.52 -1.43
N ILE A 290 3.12 -27.32 -0.51
CA ILE A 290 4.56 -27.47 -0.28
C ILE A 290 4.97 -28.94 -0.29
N ALA A 291 5.94 -29.32 -1.13
CA ALA A 291 6.47 -30.66 -1.22
C ALA A 291 7.83 -30.77 -0.51
N LEU A 292 7.95 -31.70 0.45
CA LEU A 292 9.20 -32.02 1.12
C LEU A 292 9.98 -33.12 0.37
N HIS A 293 11.25 -32.85 0.14
CA HIS A 293 12.22 -33.75 -0.47
C HIS A 293 13.42 -33.95 0.45
N HIS A 294 14.21 -34.99 0.17
CA HIS A 294 15.57 -35.11 0.68
C HIS A 294 16.57 -35.06 -0.48
N ALA A 295 17.84 -34.83 -0.22
CA ALA A 295 18.86 -34.71 -1.27
C ALA A 295 19.33 -36.07 -1.83
N GLY A 296 19.05 -37.17 -1.12
CA GLY A 296 19.27 -38.54 -1.59
C GLY A 296 20.23 -39.33 -0.70
N ARG A 297 20.40 -40.61 -1.02
CA ARG A 297 21.08 -41.60 -0.16
C ARG A 297 22.61 -41.44 -0.06
N SER A 298 23.20 -40.60 -0.92
CA SER A 298 24.63 -40.31 -0.96
C SER A 298 25.03 -39.01 -0.24
N TYR A 299 24.06 -38.30 0.38
CA TYR A 299 24.35 -37.07 1.12
C TYR A 299 24.73 -37.38 2.56
N SER A 300 25.83 -36.79 3.01
CA SER A 300 26.20 -36.69 4.43
C SER A 300 25.68 -35.37 5.01
N CYS A 301 25.24 -35.36 6.27
CA CYS A 301 24.95 -34.10 6.97
C CYS A 301 26.21 -33.22 7.00
N SER A 302 26.15 -32.04 6.40
CA SER A 302 27.15 -30.99 6.60
C SER A 302 26.53 -29.62 6.35
N ALA A 303 27.24 -28.57 6.78
CA ALA A 303 26.97 -27.18 6.36
C ALA A 303 27.87 -26.93 5.17
N SER A 304 27.30 -26.80 3.98
CA SER A 304 28.07 -26.42 2.80
C SER A 304 27.19 -25.90 1.67
N SER A 305 27.42 -24.64 1.28
CA SER A 305 26.89 -24.07 0.04
C SER A 305 27.33 -24.88 -1.19
N GLU A 306 28.46 -25.60 -1.12
CA GLU A 306 28.94 -26.49 -2.17
C GLU A 306 27.95 -27.63 -2.46
N GLN A 307 27.24 -28.14 -1.43
CA GLN A 307 26.23 -29.17 -1.63
C GLN A 307 25.06 -28.65 -2.48
N VAL A 308 24.63 -27.41 -2.26
CA VAL A 308 23.55 -26.78 -3.05
C VAL A 308 24.01 -26.57 -4.49
N LEU A 309 25.23 -26.06 -4.69
CA LEU A 309 25.83 -25.90 -6.02
C LEU A 309 25.98 -27.24 -6.76
N ASN A 310 26.46 -28.28 -6.08
CA ASN A 310 26.60 -29.62 -6.66
C ASN A 310 25.24 -30.24 -6.99
N THR A 311 24.21 -29.95 -6.18
CA THR A 311 22.82 -30.32 -6.49
C THR A 311 22.35 -29.66 -7.79
N GLN A 312 22.58 -28.34 -7.94
CA GLN A 312 22.24 -27.62 -9.17
C GLN A 312 22.98 -28.18 -10.40
N LYS A 313 24.29 -28.41 -10.29
CA LYS A 313 25.10 -29.01 -11.37
C LYS A 313 24.57 -30.39 -11.77
N THR A 314 24.19 -31.21 -10.79
CA THR A 314 23.59 -32.52 -11.03
C THR A 314 22.25 -32.41 -11.76
N HIS A 315 21.41 -31.44 -11.40
CA HIS A 315 20.16 -31.16 -12.11
C HIS A 315 20.40 -30.69 -13.54
N HIS A 316 21.36 -29.78 -13.77
CA HIS A 316 21.74 -29.35 -15.12
C HIS A 316 22.20 -30.52 -16.00
N ALA A 317 23.00 -31.44 -15.44
CA ALA A 317 23.47 -32.65 -16.12
C ALA A 317 22.33 -33.64 -16.43
N LYS A 318 21.27 -33.64 -15.60
CA LYS A 318 20.04 -34.43 -15.81
C LYS A 318 19.01 -33.76 -16.71
N GLY A 319 19.34 -32.60 -17.28
CA GLY A 319 18.48 -31.90 -18.24
C GLY A 319 17.50 -30.88 -17.64
N PHE A 320 17.55 -30.62 -16.33
CA PHE A 320 16.76 -29.55 -15.73
C PHE A 320 17.40 -28.19 -16.00
N ASP A 321 16.58 -27.15 -16.15
CA ASP A 321 17.06 -25.80 -16.45
C ASP A 321 17.68 -25.08 -15.26
N ASP A 322 17.35 -25.48 -14.03
CA ASP A 322 17.89 -24.94 -12.79
C ASP A 322 17.77 -26.00 -11.69
N ILE A 323 18.22 -25.72 -10.48
CA ILE A 323 17.86 -26.53 -9.31
C ILE A 323 16.33 -26.71 -9.23
N SER A 324 15.87 -27.93 -8.93
CA SER A 324 14.45 -28.30 -8.98
C SER A 324 13.59 -27.77 -7.82
N TYR A 325 14.23 -27.36 -6.72
CA TYR A 325 13.59 -26.97 -5.47
C TYR A 325 13.72 -25.45 -5.28
N HIS A 326 12.72 -24.82 -4.65
CA HIS A 326 12.80 -23.40 -4.32
C HIS A 326 13.70 -23.13 -3.11
N TYR A 327 13.77 -24.09 -2.18
CA TYR A 327 14.61 -23.96 -0.99
C TYR A 327 15.33 -25.26 -0.67
N ALA A 328 16.55 -25.13 -0.15
CA ALA A 328 17.29 -26.21 0.47
C ALA A 328 17.58 -25.87 1.94
N VAL A 329 17.49 -26.85 2.83
CA VAL A 329 17.79 -26.66 4.26
C VAL A 329 18.90 -27.63 4.66
N ASP A 330 20.00 -27.11 5.15
CA ASP A 330 21.11 -27.94 5.63
C ASP A 330 20.88 -28.47 7.05
N CYS A 331 21.83 -29.29 7.51
CA CYS A 331 21.75 -29.93 8.83
C CYS A 331 21.93 -28.99 10.02
N PHE A 332 22.41 -27.77 9.78
CA PHE A 332 22.61 -26.73 10.79
C PHE A 332 21.47 -25.70 10.79
N GLY A 333 20.44 -25.93 9.97
CA GLY A 333 19.28 -25.05 9.86
C GLY A 333 19.51 -23.81 9.00
N THR A 334 20.58 -23.78 8.20
CA THR A 334 20.78 -22.75 7.17
C THR A 334 19.81 -23.01 6.02
N ILE A 335 19.09 -21.96 5.60
CA ILE A 335 18.17 -22.02 4.46
C ILE A 335 18.86 -21.39 3.26
N TYR A 336 18.90 -22.13 2.16
CA TYR A 336 19.43 -21.69 0.89
C TYR A 336 18.30 -21.44 -0.09
N GLU A 337 18.35 -20.29 -0.75
CA GLU A 337 17.48 -20.01 -1.88
C GLU A 337 17.90 -20.86 -3.08
N GLY A 338 17.03 -21.79 -3.48
CA GLY A 338 17.17 -22.57 -4.70
C GLY A 338 16.59 -21.81 -5.89
N ARG A 339 15.67 -22.43 -6.61
CA ARG A 339 14.92 -21.82 -7.71
C ARG A 339 14.14 -20.62 -7.19
N ASP A 340 14.25 -19.50 -7.90
CA ASP A 340 13.57 -18.28 -7.51
C ASP A 340 12.06 -18.51 -7.45
N LEU A 341 11.45 -18.08 -6.33
CA LEU A 341 10.05 -18.32 -6.00
C LEU A 341 9.06 -17.76 -7.04
N ARG A 342 9.50 -16.85 -7.92
CA ARG A 342 8.69 -16.30 -9.01
C ARG A 342 8.48 -17.26 -10.17
N PHE A 343 9.10 -18.44 -10.14
CA PHE A 343 9.06 -19.43 -11.21
C PHE A 343 8.70 -20.81 -10.69
N LYS A 344 8.06 -21.59 -11.56
CA LYS A 344 7.63 -22.96 -11.28
C LYS A 344 8.81 -23.86 -10.91
N GLY A 345 8.61 -24.67 -9.87
CA GLY A 345 9.53 -25.74 -9.48
C GLY A 345 9.69 -26.84 -10.54
N ALA A 346 10.61 -27.78 -10.30
CA ALA A 346 10.80 -28.97 -11.14
C ALA A 346 11.06 -30.23 -10.30
N SER A 347 10.38 -30.35 -9.16
CA SER A 347 10.62 -31.36 -8.12
C SER A 347 9.53 -32.43 -8.02
N VAL A 348 8.31 -32.15 -8.48
CA VAL A 348 7.17 -33.08 -8.53
C VAL A 348 6.78 -33.33 -9.98
N LEU A 349 7.12 -34.51 -10.52
CA LEU A 349 6.98 -34.79 -11.96
C LEU A 349 5.51 -34.66 -12.40
N GLY A 350 5.23 -33.81 -13.39
CA GLY A 350 3.88 -33.59 -13.93
C GLY A 350 2.99 -32.64 -13.12
N HIS A 351 3.39 -32.27 -11.89
CA HIS A 351 2.49 -31.58 -10.94
C HIS A 351 3.13 -30.36 -10.27
N ASN A 352 4.17 -29.73 -10.86
CA ASN A 352 4.91 -28.65 -10.20
C ASN A 352 4.13 -27.32 -10.00
N THR A 353 3.07 -27.07 -10.78
CA THR A 353 2.31 -25.81 -10.70
C THR A 353 1.67 -25.64 -9.32
N GLY A 354 1.86 -24.49 -8.69
CA GLY A 354 1.31 -24.19 -7.36
C GLY A 354 1.99 -24.96 -6.21
N ILE A 355 3.12 -25.64 -6.47
CA ILE A 355 3.89 -26.39 -5.46
C ILE A 355 5.24 -25.74 -5.20
N ILE A 356 5.51 -25.44 -3.94
CA ILE A 356 6.84 -25.06 -3.47
C ILE A 356 7.63 -26.31 -3.06
N GLY A 357 8.69 -26.66 -3.78
CA GLY A 357 9.61 -27.73 -3.37
C GLY A 357 10.65 -27.27 -2.33
N ILE A 358 10.74 -27.98 -1.22
CA ILE A 358 11.77 -27.82 -0.17
C ILE A 358 12.59 -29.11 -0.10
N VAL A 359 13.92 -29.02 -0.18
CA VAL A 359 14.82 -30.18 -0.02
C VAL A 359 15.62 -30.09 1.28
N LEU A 360 15.60 -31.16 2.08
CA LEU A 360 16.54 -31.32 3.20
C LEU A 360 17.84 -31.93 2.67
N LEU A 361 18.98 -31.26 2.90
CA LEU A 361 20.31 -31.74 2.50
C LEU A 361 20.79 -32.85 3.43
N ASN A 362 20.08 -33.96 3.39
CA ASN A 362 20.22 -35.08 4.31
C ASN A 362 19.74 -36.37 3.63
N ASN A 363 20.20 -37.53 4.12
CA ASN A 363 19.68 -38.84 3.74
C ASN A 363 18.62 -39.28 4.76
N LEU A 364 17.35 -39.19 4.38
CA LEU A 364 16.23 -39.45 5.28
C LEU A 364 15.58 -40.83 5.04
N THR A 365 16.39 -41.80 4.63
CA THR A 365 15.95 -43.19 4.42
C THR A 365 16.39 -44.12 5.56
N PHE A 366 15.54 -45.07 5.91
CA PHE A 366 15.94 -46.25 6.67
C PHE A 366 16.95 -47.10 5.88
N PRO A 367 17.76 -47.93 6.56
CA PRO A 367 18.80 -48.75 5.93
C PRO A 367 18.31 -49.62 4.76
N GLU A 368 17.13 -50.22 4.89
CA GLU A 368 16.51 -51.16 3.94
C GLU A 368 15.85 -50.49 2.72
N GLU A 369 15.67 -49.18 2.74
CA GLU A 369 15.04 -48.45 1.65
C GLU A 369 15.98 -48.35 0.43
N GLY A 370 15.55 -48.85 -0.74
CA GLY A 370 16.29 -48.75 -2.01
C GLY A 370 16.20 -49.98 -2.90
N GLY A 371 16.13 -51.17 -2.29
CA GLY A 371 16.18 -52.45 -3.03
C GLY A 371 17.48 -52.71 -3.79
N ASP A 372 18.53 -51.90 -3.56
CA ASP A 372 19.81 -51.95 -4.26
C ASP A 372 20.97 -52.36 -3.34
N TRP A 373 22.19 -52.43 -3.89
CA TRP A 373 23.39 -52.81 -3.13
C TRP A 373 23.66 -51.86 -1.95
N VAL A 374 23.30 -50.58 -2.05
CA VAL A 374 23.42 -49.61 -0.94
C VAL A 374 22.46 -49.98 0.20
N ALA A 375 21.24 -50.39 -0.11
CA ALA A 375 20.27 -50.84 0.89
C ALA A 375 20.76 -52.13 1.55
N PHE A 376 21.23 -53.09 0.74
CA PHE A 376 21.82 -54.33 1.25
C PHE A 376 22.99 -54.07 2.20
N ALA A 377 23.93 -53.20 1.82
CA ALA A 377 25.08 -52.85 2.65
C ALA A 377 24.66 -52.18 3.97
N ARG A 378 23.75 -51.20 3.93
CA ARG A 378 23.24 -50.50 5.11
C ARG A 378 22.46 -51.43 6.03
N SER A 379 21.59 -52.29 5.50
CA SER A 379 20.86 -53.29 6.30
C SER A 379 21.79 -54.31 6.95
N LYS A 380 22.86 -54.74 6.26
CA LYS A 380 23.87 -55.63 6.85
C LYS A 380 24.66 -54.96 7.97
N LEU A 381 25.07 -53.70 7.80
CA LEU A 381 25.72 -52.93 8.87
C LEU A 381 24.79 -52.76 10.08
N ASN A 382 23.52 -52.46 9.85
CA ASN A 382 22.51 -52.35 10.92
C ASN A 382 22.30 -53.68 11.66
N ALA A 383 22.26 -54.80 10.93
CA ALA A 383 22.16 -56.14 11.54
C ALA A 383 23.40 -56.52 12.38
N LEU A 384 24.54 -55.87 12.14
CA LEU A 384 25.77 -55.98 12.95
C LEU A 384 25.82 -54.96 14.10
N GLY A 385 24.74 -54.21 14.35
CA GLY A 385 24.63 -53.21 15.42
C GLY A 385 25.17 -51.82 15.06
N ILE A 386 25.53 -51.57 13.80
CA ILE A 386 25.98 -50.26 13.33
C ILE A 386 24.78 -49.53 12.71
N ASP A 387 24.15 -48.64 13.48
CA ASP A 387 23.03 -47.84 12.99
C ASP A 387 23.49 -46.90 11.86
N THR A 388 22.85 -47.03 10.71
CA THR A 388 23.09 -46.18 9.54
C THR A 388 21.91 -45.27 9.24
N THR A 389 20.93 -45.21 10.14
CA THR A 389 19.80 -44.28 10.11
C THR A 389 20.27 -42.92 10.60
N GLN A 390 20.07 -41.90 9.77
CA GLN A 390 20.46 -40.56 10.14
C GLN A 390 19.31 -39.88 10.89
N GLN A 391 19.58 -39.48 12.14
CA GLN A 391 18.65 -38.61 12.86
C GLN A 391 18.68 -37.21 12.24
N ILE A 392 17.49 -36.62 12.07
CA ILE A 392 17.37 -35.25 11.58
C ILE A 392 17.77 -34.30 12.70
N PRO A 393 18.79 -33.45 12.53
CA PRO A 393 19.16 -32.47 13.55
C PRO A 393 17.98 -31.53 13.85
N SER A 394 17.77 -31.20 15.13
CA SER A 394 16.67 -30.32 15.54
C SER A 394 16.71 -28.96 14.84
N GLN A 395 17.91 -28.42 14.60
CA GLN A 395 18.09 -27.15 13.88
C GLN A 395 17.53 -27.22 12.44
N GLN A 396 17.71 -28.35 11.75
CA GLN A 396 17.16 -28.57 10.41
C GLN A 396 15.63 -28.68 10.44
N VAL A 397 15.07 -29.33 11.47
CA VAL A 397 13.61 -29.41 11.70
C VAL A 397 13.03 -28.02 11.95
N ASP A 398 13.58 -27.27 12.90
CA ASP A 398 13.11 -25.94 13.27
C ASP A 398 13.18 -24.97 12.08
N ALA A 399 14.29 -24.98 11.33
CA ALA A 399 14.44 -24.14 10.14
C ALA A 399 13.38 -24.48 9.07
N THR A 400 13.07 -25.76 8.90
CA THR A 400 12.01 -26.21 7.98
C THR A 400 10.64 -25.70 8.42
N ILE A 401 10.33 -25.75 9.72
CA ILE A 401 9.08 -25.22 10.27
C ILE A 401 9.00 -23.70 10.10
N ASN A 402 10.07 -22.97 10.45
CA ASN A 402 10.14 -21.52 10.28
C ASN A 402 9.95 -21.11 8.82
N LEU A 403 10.55 -21.85 7.87
CA LEU A 403 10.36 -21.64 6.45
C LEU A 403 8.90 -21.87 6.02
N ILE A 404 8.27 -22.95 6.46
CA ILE A 404 6.87 -23.25 6.12
C ILE A 404 5.93 -22.19 6.70
N GLU A 405 6.11 -21.75 7.93
CA GLU A 405 5.28 -20.70 8.53
C GLU A 405 5.49 -19.35 7.83
N ALA A 406 6.73 -19.01 7.47
CA ALA A 406 7.00 -17.81 6.69
C ALA A 406 6.31 -17.86 5.31
N LEU A 407 6.35 -19.01 4.62
CA LEU A 407 5.65 -19.22 3.35
C LEU A 407 4.12 -19.17 3.49
N LYS A 408 3.55 -19.80 4.53
CA LYS A 408 2.11 -19.71 4.86
C LYS A 408 1.65 -18.27 5.13
N SER A 409 2.54 -17.42 5.66
CA SER A 409 2.21 -16.02 5.89
C SER A 409 2.13 -15.20 4.60
N LEU A 410 2.74 -15.67 3.51
CA LEU A 410 2.80 -14.97 2.22
C LEU A 410 1.84 -15.56 1.19
N PHE A 411 1.60 -16.86 1.24
CA PHE A 411 0.79 -17.61 0.29
C PHE A 411 -0.35 -18.35 0.99
N VAL A 412 -1.44 -18.60 0.28
CA VAL A 412 -2.58 -19.37 0.80
C VAL A 412 -2.27 -20.87 0.71
N ILE A 413 -1.30 -21.31 1.52
CA ILE A 413 -0.87 -22.71 1.58
C ILE A 413 -1.88 -23.52 2.39
N THR A 414 -2.40 -24.56 1.77
CA THR A 414 -3.42 -25.46 2.34
C THR A 414 -2.89 -26.87 2.56
N HIS A 415 -1.88 -27.29 1.80
CA HIS A 415 -1.34 -28.66 1.84
C HIS A 415 0.18 -28.69 2.02
N PHE A 416 0.65 -29.68 2.77
CA PHE A 416 2.07 -30.01 2.90
C PHE A 416 2.23 -31.52 2.94
N GLY A 417 3.09 -32.06 2.09
CA GLY A 417 3.33 -33.49 2.00
C GLY A 417 4.75 -33.84 1.60
N GLY A 418 5.11 -35.11 1.79
CA GLY A 418 6.33 -35.64 1.22
C GLY A 418 6.16 -35.84 -0.29
N HIS A 419 7.25 -35.78 -1.05
CA HIS A 419 7.26 -35.99 -2.50
C HIS A 419 6.37 -37.16 -2.96
N ARG A 420 6.46 -38.34 -2.33
CA ARG A 420 5.65 -39.51 -2.69
C ARG A 420 4.15 -39.43 -2.39
N GLU A 421 3.68 -38.44 -1.62
CA GLU A 421 2.25 -38.22 -1.37
C GLU A 421 1.57 -37.41 -2.49
N TYR A 422 2.34 -36.86 -3.44
CA TYR A 422 1.79 -36.15 -4.58
C TYR A 422 1.38 -37.10 -5.71
N PRO A 423 0.43 -36.70 -6.57
CA PRO A 423 -0.08 -37.54 -7.65
C PRO A 423 1.04 -38.10 -8.54
N ASP A 424 0.90 -39.37 -8.94
CA ASP A 424 1.82 -40.11 -9.80
C ASP A 424 3.26 -40.29 -9.28
N GLN A 425 3.57 -39.89 -8.03
CA GLN A 425 4.94 -39.98 -7.52
C GLN A 425 5.25 -41.33 -6.85
N GLY A 426 4.26 -41.97 -6.22
CA GLY A 426 4.44 -43.25 -5.52
C GLY A 426 4.80 -44.43 -6.43
N THR A 427 4.37 -44.40 -7.70
CA THR A 427 4.65 -45.44 -8.71
C THR A 427 5.98 -45.25 -9.43
N ALA A 428 6.62 -44.07 -9.29
CA ALA A 428 7.87 -43.74 -9.95
C ALA A 428 9.11 -44.42 -9.32
N GLY A 429 8.94 -45.24 -8.28
CA GLY A 429 10.01 -45.94 -7.57
C GLY A 429 10.97 -45.02 -6.80
N LYS A 430 10.70 -43.71 -6.74
CA LYS A 430 11.51 -42.73 -6.02
C LYS A 430 11.21 -42.80 -4.53
N ILE A 431 12.23 -43.09 -3.74
CA ILE A 431 12.12 -43.13 -2.28
C ILE A 431 12.43 -41.74 -1.72
N CYS A 432 11.46 -40.85 -1.84
CA CYS A 432 11.57 -39.46 -1.42
C CYS A 432 10.30 -39.03 -0.69
N PRO A 433 10.40 -38.37 0.49
CA PRO A 433 11.60 -37.99 1.22
C PRO A 433 12.19 -39.12 2.10
N GLY A 434 11.95 -40.40 1.81
CA GLY A 434 12.36 -41.52 2.68
C GLY A 434 11.49 -41.62 3.94
N ASN A 435 11.52 -42.76 4.64
CA ASN A 435 10.57 -43.02 5.73
C ASN A 435 10.78 -42.12 6.95
N VAL A 436 12.04 -41.80 7.28
CA VAL A 436 12.37 -40.79 8.31
C VAL A 436 11.80 -39.42 7.90
N GLY A 437 11.93 -39.05 6.61
CA GLY A 437 11.34 -37.82 6.09
C GLY A 437 9.82 -37.80 6.15
N MET A 438 9.16 -38.96 5.98
CA MET A 438 7.70 -39.06 6.11
C MET A 438 7.20 -38.93 7.55
N GLU A 439 7.97 -39.40 8.53
CA GLU A 439 7.67 -39.15 9.94
C GLU A 439 7.73 -37.66 10.25
N LEU A 440 8.77 -36.97 9.76
CA LEU A 440 8.87 -35.52 9.86
C LEU A 440 7.68 -34.81 9.18
N VAL A 441 7.27 -35.25 7.99
CA VAL A 441 6.11 -34.68 7.28
C VAL A 441 4.85 -34.75 8.13
N ARG A 442 4.58 -35.89 8.79
CA ARG A 442 3.40 -36.04 9.66
C ARG A 442 3.49 -35.12 10.88
N ALA A 443 4.67 -35.02 11.49
CA ALA A 443 4.89 -34.14 12.64
C ALA A 443 4.68 -32.66 12.27
N ILE A 444 5.27 -32.20 11.17
CA ILE A 444 5.11 -30.81 10.69
C ILE A 444 3.66 -30.54 10.30
N ARG A 445 2.95 -31.46 9.62
CA ARG A 445 1.50 -31.28 9.34
C ARG A 445 0.70 -31.05 10.62
N SER A 446 0.99 -31.83 11.68
CA SER A 446 0.32 -31.66 12.97
C SER A 446 0.57 -30.30 13.61
N ILE A 447 1.78 -29.75 13.48
CA ILE A 447 2.16 -28.45 14.03
C ILE A 447 1.54 -27.31 13.20
N THR A 448 1.64 -27.42 11.88
CA THR A 448 1.27 -26.35 10.94
C THR A 448 -0.20 -26.36 10.54
N GLN A 449 -0.94 -27.42 10.93
CA GLN A 449 -2.34 -27.67 10.58
C GLN A 449 -2.61 -27.78 9.07
N LEU A 450 -1.59 -28.13 8.28
CA LEU A 450 -1.71 -28.31 6.84
C LEU A 450 -2.26 -29.70 6.48
N GLN A 451 -3.04 -29.75 5.41
CA GLN A 451 -3.65 -30.98 4.93
C GLN A 451 -2.65 -31.85 4.17
N GLN A 452 -2.91 -33.16 4.16
CA GLN A 452 -2.20 -34.07 3.27
C GLN A 452 -2.59 -33.79 1.82
N PRO A 453 -1.65 -33.69 0.87
CA PRO A 453 -1.99 -33.65 -0.55
C PRO A 453 -2.88 -34.85 -0.92
N ALA A 454 -3.85 -34.62 -1.81
CA ALA A 454 -4.64 -35.70 -2.39
C ALA A 454 -3.74 -36.54 -3.32
N GLY A 455 -3.00 -37.48 -2.73
CA GLY A 455 -2.38 -38.56 -3.50
C GLY A 455 -3.49 -39.39 -4.12
N THR A 456 -3.42 -39.59 -5.44
CA THR A 456 -4.28 -40.55 -6.15
C THR A 456 -4.00 -41.97 -5.71
#